data_AF-A0A932GEG7-F1
#
_entry.id   AF-A0A932GEG7-F1
#
_cell.length_a   1.000
_cell.length_b   1.000
_cell.length_c   1.000
_cell.angle_alpha   90.00
_cell.angle_beta   90.00
_cell.angle_gamma   90.00
#
_symmetry.space_group_name_H-M   'P 1'
#
loop_
_entity.id
_entity.type
_entity.pdbx_description
1 polymer ?
#
loop_
_entity_poly.entity_id
_entity_poly.type
_entity_poly.pdbx_seq_one_letter_code
_entity_poly.pdbx_strand_id
1 'polypeptide(L)'
;MKILAAVIFSLCMTLALNAPARGQEFKKWEAKIAEHKRWLDSLGPHGSKFWISLDSKSRPHRLYLGEGFFHADARTQERFVETYSSYLAGHPEKFALIDLFDSATRREVGEFGWGGFKLYGQSARGGKTARTPDGRRK
;
A
#
# COMPACT_ATOMS: atom_id res chain seq x y z
N MET A 1 26.14 -8.97 52.42
CA MET A 1 25.48 -9.82 51.38
C MET A 1 23.98 -9.56 51.27
N LYS A 2 23.21 -9.55 52.38
CA LYS A 2 21.75 -9.32 52.36
C LYS A 2 21.31 -7.94 51.84
N ILE A 3 22.03 -6.87 52.19
CA ILE A 3 21.69 -5.49 51.78
C ILE A 3 22.00 -5.27 50.28
N LEU A 4 23.10 -5.83 49.78
CA LEU A 4 23.48 -5.74 48.36
C LEU A 4 22.45 -6.45 47.47
N ALA A 5 21.94 -7.61 47.91
CA ALA A 5 20.87 -8.34 47.22
C ALA A 5 19.56 -7.55 47.18
N ALA A 6 19.19 -6.85 48.27
CA ALA A 6 17.99 -6.02 48.32
C ALA A 6 18.06 -4.80 47.40
N VAL A 7 19.24 -4.17 47.29
CA VAL A 7 19.46 -3.03 46.37
C VAL A 7 19.41 -3.49 44.91
N ILE A 8 20.01 -4.62 44.56
CA ILE A 8 19.94 -5.18 43.20
C ILE A 8 18.51 -5.59 42.85
N PHE A 9 17.77 -6.18 43.78
CA PHE A 9 16.37 -6.55 43.56
C PHE A 9 15.47 -5.32 43.35
N SER A 10 15.67 -4.26 44.13
CA SER A 10 14.97 -2.98 43.96
C SER A 10 15.29 -2.29 42.64
N LEU A 11 16.56 -2.34 42.20
CA LEU A 11 17.00 -1.80 40.92
C LEU A 11 16.44 -2.59 39.72
N CYS A 12 16.37 -3.92 39.82
CA CYS A 12 15.76 -4.76 38.77
C CYS A 12 14.24 -4.55 38.66
N MET A 13 13.54 -4.31 39.77
CA MET A 13 12.11 -4.04 39.76
C MET A 13 11.78 -2.71 39.07
N THR A 14 12.56 -1.65 39.32
CA THR A 14 12.36 -0.34 38.69
C THR A 14 12.61 -0.33 37.18
N LEU A 15 13.50 -1.19 36.67
CA LEU A 15 13.70 -1.38 35.22
C LEU A 15 12.55 -2.12 34.53
N ALA A 16 11.86 -3.04 35.23
CA ALA A 16 10.77 -3.83 34.66
C ALA A 16 9.45 -3.06 34.49
N LEU A 17 9.20 -2.03 35.31
CA LEU A 17 7.98 -1.22 35.27
C LEU A 17 7.90 -0.25 34.06
N ASN A 18 9.01 -0.01 33.36
CA ASN A 18 9.07 0.94 32.23
C ASN A 18 9.01 0.28 30.83
N ALA A 19 8.60 -0.98 30.73
CA ALA A 19 8.45 -1.69 29.45
C ALA A 19 7.08 -1.57 28.70
N PRO A 20 6.11 -0.65 28.98
CA PRO A 20 4.82 -0.69 28.28
C PRO A 20 4.76 0.05 26.93
N ALA A 21 5.76 0.84 26.54
CA ALA A 21 5.68 1.69 25.35
C ALA A 21 5.66 0.90 24.03
N ARG A 22 6.58 -0.07 23.84
CA ARG A 22 6.71 -0.84 22.58
C ARG A 22 5.49 -1.72 22.30
N GLY A 23 4.90 -2.32 23.34
CA GLY A 23 3.73 -3.19 23.18
C GLY A 23 2.45 -2.42 22.80
N GLN A 24 2.29 -1.19 23.28
CA GLN A 24 1.17 -0.32 22.89
C GLN A 24 1.33 0.21 21.46
N GLU A 25 2.55 0.55 21.03
CA GLU A 25 2.82 0.95 19.64
C GLU A 25 2.55 -0.18 18.66
N PHE A 26 3.01 -1.40 18.97
CA PHE A 26 2.76 -2.57 18.14
C PHE A 26 1.26 -2.83 17.93
N LYS A 27 0.46 -2.77 19.00
CA LYS A 27 -1.01 -2.91 18.90
C LYS A 27 -1.65 -1.83 18.03
N LYS A 28 -1.15 -0.59 18.07
CA LYS A 28 -1.62 0.49 17.19
C LYS A 28 -1.26 0.20 15.73
N TRP A 29 -0.08 -0.35 15.46
CA TRP A 29 0.33 -0.74 14.11
C TRP A 29 -0.53 -1.86 13.56
N GLU A 30 -0.76 -2.92 14.35
CA GLU A 30 -1.64 -4.03 13.95
C GLU A 30 -3.06 -3.54 13.64
N ALA A 31 -3.60 -2.65 14.47
CA ALA A 31 -4.92 -2.07 14.24
C ALA A 31 -4.99 -1.28 12.93
N LYS A 32 -3.98 -0.44 12.64
CA LYS A 32 -3.90 0.29 11.37
C LYS A 32 -3.77 -0.64 10.16
N ILE A 33 -2.93 -1.66 10.24
CA ILE A 33 -2.76 -2.64 9.14
C ILE A 33 -4.05 -3.44 8.92
N ALA A 34 -4.78 -3.78 9.98
CA ALA A 34 -6.09 -4.41 9.86
C ALA A 34 -7.12 -3.48 9.18
N GLU A 35 -7.09 -2.18 9.47
CA GLU A 35 -7.91 -1.18 8.77
C GLU A 35 -7.54 -1.08 7.28
N HIS A 36 -6.24 -1.02 6.96
CA HIS A 36 -5.75 -1.02 5.58
C HIS A 36 -6.27 -2.24 4.83
N LYS A 37 -6.14 -3.43 5.43
CA LYS A 37 -6.64 -4.66 4.85
C LYS A 37 -8.14 -4.60 4.57
N ARG A 38 -8.96 -4.18 5.54
CA ARG A 38 -10.42 -4.08 5.37
C ARG A 38 -10.80 -3.15 4.23
N TRP A 39 -10.11 -2.01 4.11
CA TRP A 39 -10.35 -1.08 3.02
C TRP A 39 -9.91 -1.68 1.67
N LEU A 40 -8.75 -2.33 1.60
CA LEU A 40 -8.27 -3.02 0.38
C LEU A 40 -9.20 -4.17 -0.03
N ASP A 41 -9.74 -4.93 0.93
CA ASP A 41 -10.70 -6.01 0.67
C ASP A 41 -11.98 -5.44 0.01
N SER A 42 -12.43 -4.25 0.42
CA SER A 42 -13.60 -3.57 -0.19
C SER A 42 -13.38 -3.15 -1.65
N LEU A 43 -12.13 -2.97 -2.06
CA LEU A 43 -11.73 -2.59 -3.42
C LEU A 43 -11.22 -3.77 -4.26
N GLY A 44 -11.06 -4.95 -3.65
CA GLY A 44 -10.41 -6.12 -4.24
C GLY A 44 -11.27 -6.86 -5.27
N PRO A 45 -10.95 -8.15 -5.54
CA PRO A 45 -11.59 -8.95 -6.60
C PRO A 45 -13.11 -9.09 -6.48
N HIS A 46 -13.65 -8.99 -5.27
CA HIS A 46 -15.09 -9.05 -4.97
C HIS A 46 -15.77 -7.67 -4.88
N GLY A 47 -14.99 -6.58 -4.93
CA GLY A 47 -15.45 -5.20 -4.82
C GLY A 47 -15.31 -4.44 -6.12
N SER A 48 -14.81 -3.20 -6.06
CA SER A 48 -14.59 -2.35 -7.24
C SER A 48 -13.51 -2.85 -8.22
N LYS A 49 -12.84 -3.97 -7.94
CA LYS A 49 -11.82 -4.60 -8.79
C LYS A 49 -10.65 -3.67 -9.12
N PHE A 50 -10.08 -3.04 -8.09
CA PHE A 50 -8.87 -2.24 -8.22
C PHE A 50 -7.63 -3.08 -8.53
N TRP A 51 -7.60 -4.32 -8.05
CA TRP A 51 -6.51 -5.26 -8.32
C TRP A 51 -7.04 -6.68 -8.49
N ILE A 52 -6.27 -7.49 -9.21
CA ILE A 52 -6.61 -8.87 -9.58
C ILE A 52 -5.66 -9.86 -8.92
N SER A 53 -4.36 -9.56 -8.89
CA SER A 53 -3.36 -10.44 -8.30
C SER A 53 -2.09 -9.69 -7.92
N LEU A 54 -1.28 -10.35 -7.08
CA LEU A 54 0.05 -9.92 -6.69
C LEU A 54 1.04 -11.04 -7.04
N ASP A 55 2.10 -10.71 -7.76
CA ASP A 55 3.27 -11.58 -7.87
C ASP A 55 4.34 -11.09 -6.90
N SER A 56 4.55 -11.87 -5.84
CA SER A 56 5.49 -11.57 -4.77
C SER A 56 6.78 -12.39 -4.82
N LYS A 57 7.04 -13.13 -5.91
CA LYS A 57 8.21 -14.03 -6.03
C LYS A 57 9.54 -13.27 -6.03
N SER A 58 9.56 -12.05 -6.55
CA SER A 58 10.72 -11.16 -6.58
C SER A 58 10.32 -9.76 -6.10
N ARG A 59 11.32 -8.96 -5.71
CA ARG A 59 11.15 -7.53 -5.43
C ARG A 59 11.75 -6.69 -6.58
N PRO A 60 11.12 -5.57 -6.98
CA PRO A 60 9.83 -5.04 -6.51
C PRO A 60 8.66 -5.99 -6.77
N HIS A 61 7.63 -5.92 -5.93
CA HIS A 61 6.44 -6.77 -6.10
C HIS A 61 5.64 -6.30 -7.32
N ARG A 62 5.05 -7.22 -8.09
CA ARG A 62 4.24 -6.84 -9.25
C ARG A 62 2.77 -6.91 -8.90
N LEU A 63 2.11 -5.76 -8.86
CA LEU A 63 0.68 -5.65 -8.57
C LEU A 63 -0.09 -5.52 -9.89
N TYR A 64 -0.97 -6.48 -10.17
CA TYR A 64 -1.81 -6.48 -11.35
C TYR A 64 -3.14 -5.78 -11.05
N LEU A 65 -3.30 -4.61 -11.66
CA LEU A 65 -4.41 -3.70 -11.49
C LEU A 65 -5.61 -4.10 -12.36
N GLY A 66 -6.81 -3.90 -11.84
CA GLY A 66 -8.07 -4.11 -12.53
C GLY A 66 -8.73 -2.81 -13.00
N GLU A 67 -9.90 -2.92 -13.63
CA GLU A 67 -10.65 -1.78 -14.18
C GLU A 67 -10.93 -0.67 -13.16
N GLY A 68 -11.28 -1.03 -11.93
CA GLY A 68 -11.67 -0.05 -10.92
C GLY A 68 -10.60 0.98 -10.63
N PHE A 69 -9.33 0.55 -10.67
CA PHE A 69 -8.20 1.45 -10.46
C PHE A 69 -8.13 2.50 -11.56
N PHE A 70 -8.29 2.09 -12.82
CA PHE A 70 -8.17 2.99 -13.97
C PHE A 70 -9.36 3.94 -14.15
N HIS A 71 -10.51 3.61 -13.58
CA HIS A 71 -11.68 4.49 -13.54
C HIS A 71 -11.71 5.44 -12.33
N ALA A 72 -10.87 5.20 -11.33
CA ALA A 72 -10.78 6.05 -10.16
C ALA A 72 -10.07 7.37 -10.47
N ASP A 73 -10.37 8.41 -9.69
CA ASP A 73 -9.61 9.66 -9.74
C ASP A 73 -8.17 9.46 -9.24
N ALA A 74 -7.27 10.38 -9.61
CA ALA A 74 -5.85 10.29 -9.30
C ALA A 74 -5.55 10.16 -7.80
N ARG A 75 -6.33 10.83 -6.94
CA ARG A 75 -6.15 10.78 -5.49
C ARG A 75 -6.52 9.40 -4.94
N THR A 76 -7.59 8.82 -5.45
CA THR A 76 -8.02 7.47 -5.06
C THR A 76 -7.03 6.41 -5.56
N GLN A 77 -6.45 6.59 -6.75
CA GLN A 77 -5.38 5.73 -7.27
C GLN A 77 -4.13 5.77 -6.38
N GLU A 78 -3.64 6.97 -6.07
CA GLU A 78 -2.46 7.16 -5.22
C GLU A 78 -2.68 6.55 -3.84
N ARG A 79 -3.80 6.90 -3.18
CA ARG A 79 -4.17 6.35 -1.87
C ARG A 79 -4.22 4.82 -1.89
N PHE A 80 -4.75 4.24 -2.97
CA PHE A 80 -4.80 2.79 -3.12
C PHE A 80 -3.39 2.19 -3.11
N VAL A 81 -2.49 2.71 -3.93
CA VAL A 81 -1.13 2.16 -4.06
C VAL A 81 -0.33 2.36 -2.78
N GLU A 82 -0.44 3.53 -2.13
CA GLU A 82 0.19 3.80 -0.84
C GLU A 82 -0.28 2.83 0.24
N THR A 83 -1.60 2.65 0.35
CA THR A 83 -2.21 1.75 1.35
C THR A 83 -1.81 0.30 1.08
N TYR A 84 -1.81 -0.12 -0.19
CA TYR A 84 -1.38 -1.46 -0.58
C TYR A 84 0.10 -1.69 -0.26
N SER A 85 0.95 -0.70 -0.56
CA SER A 85 2.38 -0.73 -0.25
C SER A 85 2.65 -0.83 1.25
N SER A 86 1.95 -0.04 2.07
CA SER A 86 2.07 -0.11 3.53
C SER A 86 1.57 -1.44 4.08
N TYR A 87 0.47 -1.96 3.53
CA TYR A 87 -0.04 -3.29 3.88
C TYR A 87 0.99 -4.40 3.57
N LEU A 88 1.64 -4.36 2.41
CA LEU A 88 2.72 -5.31 2.06
C LEU A 88 3.95 -5.18 2.95
N ALA A 89 4.27 -3.96 3.41
CA ALA A 89 5.36 -3.73 4.34
C ALA A 89 5.04 -4.21 5.77
N GLY A 90 3.77 -4.49 6.08
CA GLY A 90 3.31 -4.85 7.42
C GLY A 90 3.51 -3.73 8.45
N HIS A 91 3.66 -2.48 8.00
CA HIS A 91 3.93 -1.34 8.87
C HIS A 91 3.28 -0.06 8.31
N PRO A 92 2.51 0.69 9.12
CA PRO A 92 1.69 1.81 8.65
C PRO A 92 2.49 3.00 8.08
N GLU A 93 3.78 3.06 8.38
CA GLU A 93 4.69 4.16 7.99
C GLU A 93 5.87 3.68 7.14
N LYS A 94 5.86 2.41 6.71
CA LYS A 94 6.86 1.89 5.77
C LYS A 94 6.16 1.43 4.51
N PHE A 95 6.91 1.39 3.44
CA PHE A 95 6.40 1.10 2.11
C PHE A 95 7.21 -0.01 1.47
N ALA A 96 6.52 -0.91 0.79
CA ALA A 96 7.12 -1.85 -0.15
C ALA A 96 7.20 -1.21 -1.54
N LEU A 97 8.29 -1.47 -2.27
CA LEU A 97 8.37 -1.09 -3.67
C LEU A 97 7.44 -1.98 -4.50
N ILE A 98 6.63 -1.35 -5.36
CA ILE A 98 5.65 -2.04 -6.19
C ILE A 98 5.78 -1.55 -7.63
N ASP A 99 5.89 -2.49 -8.56
CA ASP A 99 5.69 -2.24 -9.98
C ASP A 99 4.21 -2.51 -10.31
N LEU A 100 3.58 -1.59 -11.03
CA LEU A 100 2.16 -1.63 -11.34
C LEU A 100 1.97 -2.16 -12.77
N PHE A 101 1.14 -3.20 -12.91
CA PHE A 101 0.84 -3.82 -14.19
C PHE A 101 -0.65 -3.75 -14.47
N ASP A 102 -1.04 -3.51 -15.72
CA ASP A 102 -2.42 -3.75 -16.15
C ASP A 102 -2.65 -5.26 -16.26
N SER A 103 -3.64 -5.79 -15.52
CA SER A 103 -3.96 -7.22 -15.55
C SER A 103 -4.41 -7.73 -16.92
N ALA A 104 -5.02 -6.88 -17.75
CA ALA A 104 -5.53 -7.28 -19.06
C ALA A 104 -4.40 -7.40 -20.09
N THR A 105 -3.46 -6.43 -20.09
CA THR A 105 -2.38 -6.37 -21.08
C THR A 105 -1.05 -6.94 -20.58
N ARG A 106 -0.91 -7.15 -19.26
CA ARG A 106 0.33 -7.48 -18.56
C ARG A 106 1.47 -6.51 -18.83
N ARG A 107 1.15 -5.28 -19.23
CA ARG A 107 2.13 -4.21 -19.41
C ARG A 107 2.31 -3.45 -18.11
N GLU A 108 3.54 -3.02 -17.88
CA GLU A 108 3.86 -2.09 -16.81
C GLU A 108 3.21 -0.74 -17.12
N VAL A 109 2.51 -0.18 -16.14
CA VAL A 109 1.73 1.05 -16.24
C VAL A 109 2.13 2.08 -15.20
N GLY A 110 3.03 1.75 -14.28
CA GLY A 110 3.47 2.64 -13.24
C GLY A 110 4.30 1.95 -12.18
N GLU A 111 4.66 2.72 -11.16
CA GLU A 111 5.45 2.25 -10.04
C GLU A 111 5.07 3.01 -8.76
N PHE A 112 5.45 2.42 -7.64
CA PHE A 112 5.46 3.08 -6.34
C PHE A 112 6.75 2.76 -5.61
N GLY A 113 7.47 3.81 -5.26
CA GLY A 113 8.75 3.68 -4.57
C GLY A 113 9.26 4.98 -3.99
N TRP A 114 10.58 5.16 -4.02
CA TRP A 114 11.25 6.31 -3.42
C TRP A 114 10.78 7.67 -3.95
N GLY A 115 10.32 7.72 -5.21
CA GLY A 115 9.77 8.92 -5.83
C GLY A 115 8.26 9.11 -5.62
N GLY A 116 7.61 8.26 -4.82
CA GLY A 116 6.16 8.23 -4.66
C GLY A 116 5.45 7.45 -5.76
N PHE A 117 4.17 7.73 -5.94
CA PHE A 117 3.30 7.12 -6.94
C PHE A 117 3.50 7.76 -8.31
N LYS A 118 3.65 6.91 -9.35
CA LYS A 118 3.77 7.37 -10.73
C LYS A 118 3.09 6.41 -11.69
N LEU A 119 2.38 6.96 -12.67
CA LEU A 119 1.86 6.20 -13.83
C LEU A 119 2.62 6.56 -15.10
N TYR A 120 2.85 5.55 -15.94
CA TYR A 120 3.52 5.66 -17.23
C TYR A 120 2.50 5.81 -18.35
N GLY A 121 2.26 7.06 -18.76
CA GLY A 121 1.45 7.42 -19.93
C GLY A 121 -0.04 7.67 -19.66
N GLN A 122 -0.61 8.66 -20.36
CA GLN A 122 -2.05 8.95 -20.40
C GLN A 122 -2.80 7.85 -21.17
N SER A 123 -3.10 6.71 -20.57
CA SER A 123 -4.20 5.80 -20.96
C SER A 123 -3.94 4.41 -20.42
N ALA A 124 -4.20 4.22 -19.14
CA ALA A 124 -4.90 3.01 -18.82
C ALA A 124 -6.38 3.23 -19.21
N ARG A 125 -6.72 2.83 -20.44
CA ARG A 125 -8.07 2.84 -21.04
C ARG A 125 -8.80 4.16 -21.32
N GLY A 126 -8.38 5.30 -20.79
CA GLY A 126 -9.10 6.58 -20.93
C GLY A 126 -8.45 7.60 -21.85
N GLY A 127 -8.30 7.31 -23.15
CA GLY A 127 -7.75 8.27 -24.12
C GLY A 127 -8.29 8.08 -25.53
N LYS A 128 -9.62 7.95 -25.66
CA LYS A 128 -10.28 8.36 -26.91
C LYS A 128 -10.68 9.82 -26.76
N THR A 129 -9.74 10.72 -27.05
CA THR A 129 -10.12 12.07 -27.49
C THR A 129 -10.95 11.88 -28.76
N ALA A 130 -12.21 12.29 -28.71
CA ALA A 130 -13.15 12.17 -29.81
C ALA A 130 -12.52 12.75 -31.09
N ARG A 131 -12.44 11.93 -32.14
CA ARG A 131 -12.30 12.45 -33.49
C ARG A 131 -13.54 13.29 -33.77
N THR A 132 -13.39 14.60 -33.88
CA THR A 132 -14.32 15.42 -34.63
C THR A 132 -13.98 15.20 -36.12
N PRO A 133 -14.87 14.59 -36.93
CA PRO A 133 -14.72 14.68 -38.37
C PRO A 133 -15.33 16.02 -38.79
N ASP A 134 -14.52 17.07 -38.85
CA ASP A 134 -14.98 18.28 -39.53
C ASP A 134 -14.64 18.17 -41.01
N GLY A 135 -15.69 17.95 -41.79
CA GLY A 135 -15.63 17.81 -43.22
C GLY A 135 -15.28 19.14 -43.87
N ARG A 136 -14.26 19.12 -44.72
CA ARG A 136 -14.13 20.13 -45.76
C ARG A 136 -14.08 19.45 -47.12
N ARG A 137 -15.28 19.14 -47.63
CA ARG A 137 -15.55 19.25 -49.06
C ARG A 137 -15.80 20.73 -49.35
N LYS A 138 -14.91 21.36 -50.10
CA LYS A 138 -15.20 22.10 -51.33
C LYS A 138 -13.88 22.27 -52.08
#